data_AF-L1IC46-F1
#
_entry.id   AF-L1IC46-F1
#
_cell.length_a   1.000
_cell.length_b   1.000
_cell.length_c   1.000
_cell.angle_alpha   90.00
_cell.angle_beta   90.00
_cell.angle_gamma   90.00
#
_symmetry.space_group_name_H-M   'P 1'
#
loop_
_entity.id
_entity.type
_entity.pdbx_description
1 polymer ?
#
loop_
_entity_poly.entity_id
_entity_poly.type
_entity_poly.pdbx_seq_one_letter_code
_entity_poly.pdbx_strand_id
1 'polypeptide(L)'
;MTPCFSGDCGQRHWFLRLLMVCFSHYVADRITEKFEQSSKTTTRDMPWGPNVPKWVQRYVKVYYAVCQLFATTALLICGSLVLDSAFAIMFPIQLSTFLMTLVRKNLISGTSWHVWYALSLGSVFMIPISHSIRISLKLPPPSFLHALVRSHETPFACEVIKMLLAPLAVFLRLKLRLDKYLVFTIVTVSFVILTLFEREITSQKAVYETSLPETVVPWIRNAVGGSLALMSM
;
A
#
# COMPACT_ATOMS: atom_id res chain seq x y z
N MET A 1 -15.41 -3.87 -26.69
CA MET A 1 -15.36 -4.97 -25.70
C MET A 1 -14.64 -4.47 -24.46
N THR A 2 -15.38 -3.94 -23.49
CA THR A 2 -14.85 -3.70 -22.15
C THR A 2 -14.74 -5.06 -21.45
N PRO A 3 -13.54 -5.51 -21.05
CA PRO A 3 -13.44 -6.76 -20.32
C PRO A 3 -14.20 -6.61 -19.01
N CYS A 4 -15.28 -7.38 -18.86
CA CYS A 4 -15.93 -7.62 -17.57
C CYS A 4 -14.95 -8.40 -16.69
N PHE A 5 -13.98 -7.70 -16.09
CA PHE A 5 -13.31 -8.16 -14.89
C PHE A 5 -14.33 -8.02 -13.76
N SER A 6 -15.21 -9.01 -13.63
CA SER A 6 -16.12 -9.15 -12.50
C SER A 6 -15.28 -9.18 -11.22
N GLY A 7 -15.35 -8.09 -10.44
CA GLY A 7 -14.48 -7.77 -9.30
C GLY A 7 -14.49 -8.77 -8.14
N ASP A 8 -15.21 -9.88 -8.25
CA ASP A 8 -15.28 -10.91 -7.21
C ASP A 8 -14.25 -12.04 -7.35
N CYS A 9 -13.69 -12.26 -8.56
CA CYS A 9 -12.77 -13.40 -8.76
C CYS A 9 -11.41 -13.18 -8.05
N GLY A 10 -10.92 -11.94 -8.00
CA GLY A 10 -9.64 -11.63 -7.34
C GLY A 10 -9.67 -11.74 -5.81
N GLN A 11 -10.85 -11.58 -5.20
CA GLN A 11 -10.96 -11.44 -3.75
C GLN A 11 -11.06 -12.78 -3.03
N ARG A 12 -11.65 -13.83 -3.61
CA ARG A 12 -11.77 -15.14 -2.93
C ARG A 12 -10.42 -15.76 -2.53
N HIS A 13 -9.33 -15.35 -3.18
CA HIS A 13 -8.02 -15.94 -2.96
C HIS A 13 -7.08 -15.11 -2.08
N TRP A 14 -7.54 -14.00 -1.48
CA TRP A 14 -6.67 -13.16 -0.63
C TRP A 14 -6.09 -13.94 0.56
N PHE A 15 -6.90 -14.81 1.19
CA PHE A 15 -6.46 -15.62 2.32
C PHE A 15 -5.36 -16.61 1.91
N LEU A 16 -5.51 -17.24 0.75
CA LEU A 16 -4.49 -18.14 0.22
C LEU A 16 -3.18 -17.40 -0.09
N ARG A 17 -3.26 -16.22 -0.71
CA ARG A 17 -2.09 -15.37 -0.97
C ARG A 17 -1.39 -14.96 0.32
N LEU A 18 -2.16 -14.56 1.34
CA LEU A 18 -1.63 -14.22 2.65
C LEU A 18 -0.91 -15.42 3.29
N LEU A 19 -1.55 -16.59 3.26
CA LEU A 19 -0.98 -17.82 3.79
C LEU A 19 0.33 -18.17 3.08
N MET A 20 0.37 -18.05 1.75
CA MET A 20 1.60 -18.25 0.96
C MET A 20 2.72 -17.28 1.36
N VAL A 21 2.40 -15.99 1.58
CA VAL A 21 3.36 -14.99 2.03
C VAL A 21 3.89 -15.33 3.43
N CYS A 22 3.00 -15.60 4.39
CA CYS A 22 3.37 -16.01 5.75
C CYS A 22 4.24 -17.27 5.75
N PHE A 23 3.84 -18.28 4.98
CA PHE A 23 4.56 -19.53 4.85
C PHE A 23 5.96 -19.31 4.24
N SER A 24 6.06 -18.48 3.20
CA SER A 24 7.36 -18.14 2.58
C SER A 24 8.29 -17.44 3.56
N HIS A 25 7.76 -16.49 4.35
CA HIS A 25 8.55 -15.83 5.40
C HIS A 25 8.98 -16.81 6.50
N TYR A 26 8.08 -17.69 6.96
CA TYR A 26 8.41 -18.71 7.95
C TYR A 26 9.52 -19.64 7.45
N VAL A 27 9.42 -20.13 6.22
CA VAL A 27 10.46 -20.99 5.61
C VAL A 27 11.78 -20.23 5.49
N ALA A 28 11.75 -18.96 5.05
CA ALA A 28 12.95 -18.12 4.96
C ALA A 28 13.63 -17.93 6.33
N ASP A 29 12.84 -17.73 7.39
CA ASP A 29 13.35 -17.61 8.75
C ASP A 29 13.98 -18.93 9.24
N ARG A 30 13.35 -20.09 8.97
CA ARG A 30 13.90 -21.40 9.33
C ARG A 30 15.18 -21.74 8.58
N ILE A 31 15.25 -21.38 7.30
CA ILE A 31 16.48 -21.52 6.51
C ILE A 31 17.56 -20.62 7.09
N THR A 32 17.21 -19.38 7.45
CA THR A 32 18.16 -18.46 8.09
C THR A 32 18.65 -19.04 9.41
N GLU A 33 17.78 -19.45 10.32
CA GLU A 33 18.15 -20.05 11.61
C GLU A 33 19.07 -21.29 11.45
N LYS A 34 18.81 -22.13 10.45
CA LYS A 34 19.59 -23.35 10.21
C LYS A 34 20.95 -23.11 9.55
N PHE A 35 21.04 -22.15 8.64
CA PHE A 35 22.22 -21.91 7.80
C PHE A 35 22.95 -20.60 8.10
N GLU A 36 22.50 -19.83 9.08
CA GLU A 36 23.19 -18.64 9.56
C GLU A 36 24.55 -19.06 10.14
N GLN A 37 25.57 -19.06 9.28
CA GLN A 37 26.93 -18.86 9.73
C GLN A 37 26.92 -17.49 10.40
N SER A 38 27.20 -17.50 11.71
CA SER A 38 27.03 -16.43 12.70
C SER A 38 27.61 -15.05 12.37
N SER A 39 28.15 -14.82 11.17
CA SER A 39 28.83 -13.59 10.79
C SER A 39 28.33 -12.92 9.51
N LYS A 40 27.59 -13.57 8.60
CA LYS A 40 27.30 -12.98 7.28
C LYS A 40 25.97 -13.43 6.66
N THR A 41 25.11 -12.47 6.35
CA THR A 41 23.93 -12.57 5.50
C THR A 41 24.04 -11.53 4.38
N THR A 42 23.51 -11.87 3.21
CA THR A 42 23.74 -11.14 1.95
C THR A 42 23.32 -9.67 1.99
N THR A 43 22.25 -9.32 2.72
CA THR A 43 21.71 -7.95 2.81
C THR A 43 21.90 -7.29 4.17
N ARG A 44 22.01 -8.03 5.27
CA ARG A 44 22.17 -7.44 6.62
C ARG A 44 23.57 -6.88 6.86
N ASP A 45 24.55 -7.47 6.16
CA ASP A 45 25.98 -7.21 6.31
C ASP A 45 26.57 -6.46 5.12
N MET A 46 25.72 -5.74 4.38
CA MET A 46 26.20 -4.76 3.42
C MET A 46 27.10 -3.74 4.17
N PRO A 47 28.32 -3.46 3.67
CA PRO A 47 29.27 -2.67 4.43
C PRO A 47 28.76 -1.24 4.60
N TRP A 48 28.70 -0.79 5.85
CA TRP A 48 28.46 0.61 6.17
C TRP A 48 29.78 1.37 6.10
N GLY A 49 29.74 2.63 5.67
CA GLY A 49 30.92 3.48 5.74
C GLY A 49 31.42 3.63 7.18
N PRO A 50 32.74 3.88 7.39
CA PRO A 50 33.36 3.93 8.72
C PRO A 50 32.74 5.00 9.64
N ASN A 51 32.14 6.04 9.05
CA ASN A 51 31.59 7.19 9.75
C ASN A 51 30.07 7.11 9.97
N VAL A 52 29.40 6.00 9.62
CA VAL A 52 27.94 5.90 9.75
C VAL A 52 27.56 5.43 11.17
N PRO A 53 26.91 6.27 11.99
CA PRO A 53 26.54 5.90 13.35
C PRO A 53 25.57 4.70 13.38
N LYS A 54 25.72 3.81 14.38
CA LYS A 54 24.87 2.62 14.55
C LYS A 54 23.36 2.95 14.62
N TRP A 55 23.00 4.10 15.17
CA TRP A 55 21.60 4.52 15.24
C TRP A 55 21.01 4.80 13.85
N VAL A 56 21.77 5.41 12.94
CA VAL A 56 21.35 5.63 11.54
C VAL A 56 21.12 4.30 10.84
N GLN A 57 22.07 3.36 11.00
CA GLN A 57 21.95 2.02 10.42
C GLN A 57 20.66 1.32 10.88
N ARG A 58 20.31 1.48 12.16
CA ARG A 58 19.05 0.97 12.72
C ARG A 58 17.84 1.61 12.03
N TYR A 59 17.76 2.95 11.93
CA TYR A 59 16.62 3.61 11.30
C TYR A 59 16.48 3.27 9.81
N VAL A 60 17.58 3.16 9.08
CA VAL A 60 17.54 2.77 7.66
C VAL A 60 17.05 1.33 7.50
N LYS A 61 17.52 0.39 8.33
CA LYS A 61 17.01 -1.00 8.33
C LYS A 61 15.53 -1.08 8.66
N VAL A 62 15.08 -0.25 9.60
CA VAL A 62 13.66 -0.09 9.93
C VAL A 62 12.89 0.42 8.73
N TYR A 63 13.36 1.48 8.07
CA TYR A 63 12.74 2.05 6.89
C TYR A 63 12.59 0.99 5.78
N TYR A 64 13.61 0.17 5.54
CA TYR A 64 13.51 -0.94 4.58
C TYR A 64 12.39 -1.92 4.92
N ALA A 65 12.27 -2.29 6.20
CA ALA A 65 11.19 -3.17 6.65
C ALA A 65 9.80 -2.53 6.47
N VAL A 66 9.67 -1.21 6.67
CA VAL A 66 8.41 -0.48 6.40
C VAL A 66 8.04 -0.59 4.92
N CYS A 67 8.98 -0.26 4.04
CA CYS A 67 8.72 -0.24 2.60
C CYS A 67 8.40 -1.64 2.07
N GLN A 68 9.06 -2.69 2.58
CA GLN A 68 8.77 -4.07 2.21
C GLN A 68 7.38 -4.50 2.69
N LEU A 69 7.01 -4.18 3.94
CA LEU A 69 5.68 -4.49 4.45
C LEU A 69 4.59 -3.77 3.65
N PHE A 70 4.82 -2.50 3.32
CA PHE A 70 3.92 -1.70 2.51
C PHE A 70 3.77 -2.29 1.11
N ALA A 71 4.87 -2.65 0.45
CA ALA A 71 4.88 -3.28 -0.87
C ALA A 71 4.09 -4.60 -0.88
N THR A 72 4.33 -5.48 0.11
CA THR A 72 3.58 -6.74 0.26
C THR A 72 2.09 -6.50 0.47
N THR A 73 1.75 -5.54 1.32
CA THR A 73 0.34 -5.18 1.61
C THR A 73 -0.35 -4.62 0.37
N ALA A 74 0.32 -3.72 -0.36
CA ALA A 74 -0.20 -3.17 -1.62
C ALA A 74 -0.49 -4.28 -2.65
N LEU A 75 0.44 -5.23 -2.84
CA LEU A 75 0.25 -6.35 -3.78
C LEU A 75 -0.87 -7.31 -3.38
N LEU A 76 -1.04 -7.57 -2.09
CA LEU A 76 -2.06 -8.48 -1.61
C LEU A 76 -3.48 -7.92 -1.83
N ILE A 77 -3.63 -6.59 -1.84
CA ILE A 77 -4.95 -5.97 -1.66
C ILE A 77 -5.37 -5.08 -2.83
N CYS A 78 -4.46 -4.47 -3.57
CA CYS A 78 -4.78 -3.62 -4.71
C CYS A 78 -5.24 -4.45 -5.92
N GLY A 79 -6.44 -5.05 -5.89
CA GLY A 79 -6.92 -5.98 -6.91
C GLY A 79 -6.85 -5.46 -8.36
N SER A 80 -7.32 -4.24 -8.61
CA SER A 80 -7.29 -3.62 -9.95
C SER A 80 -5.95 -2.99 -10.31
N LEU A 81 -5.14 -2.63 -9.32
CA LEU A 81 -3.83 -1.96 -9.48
C LEU A 81 -2.65 -2.90 -9.20
N VAL A 82 -2.87 -4.22 -9.14
CA VAL A 82 -1.82 -5.20 -8.80
C VAL A 82 -0.65 -5.06 -9.77
N LEU A 83 -0.93 -4.93 -11.06
CA LEU A 83 0.08 -4.94 -12.12
C LEU A 83 0.94 -3.66 -12.06
N ASP A 84 0.32 -2.49 -11.92
CA ASP A 84 1.04 -1.22 -11.76
C ASP A 84 1.87 -1.22 -10.46
N SER A 85 1.29 -1.70 -9.37
CA SER A 85 1.97 -1.82 -8.07
C SER A 85 3.15 -2.78 -8.15
N ALA A 86 3.00 -3.93 -8.84
CA ALA A 86 4.05 -4.90 -9.05
C ALA A 86 5.22 -4.30 -9.83
N PHE A 87 4.96 -3.53 -10.89
CA PHE A 87 6.02 -2.86 -11.63
C PHE A 87 6.77 -1.82 -10.78
N ALA A 88 6.07 -1.00 -10.01
CA ALA A 88 6.74 -0.06 -9.11
C ALA A 88 7.56 -0.74 -8.00
N ILE A 89 7.12 -1.90 -7.51
CA ILE A 89 7.85 -2.68 -6.50
C ILE A 89 9.04 -3.42 -7.11
N MET A 90 8.95 -3.85 -8.37
CA MET A 90 10.06 -4.49 -9.07
C MET A 90 11.25 -3.54 -9.26
N PHE A 91 11.00 -2.25 -9.47
CA PHE A 91 12.05 -1.25 -9.66
C PHE A 91 13.10 -1.23 -8.51
N PRO A 92 12.74 -1.03 -7.23
CA PRO A 92 13.72 -1.06 -6.14
C PRO A 92 14.38 -2.42 -5.95
N ILE A 93 13.70 -3.54 -6.27
CA ILE A 93 14.29 -4.89 -6.19
C ILE A 93 15.43 -5.04 -7.22
N GLN A 94 15.16 -4.71 -8.49
CA GLN A 94 16.14 -4.78 -9.56
C GLN A 94 17.27 -3.77 -9.38
N LEU A 95 16.95 -2.56 -8.90
CA LEU A 95 17.97 -1.57 -8.61
C LEU A 95 18.89 -2.04 -7.47
N SER A 96 18.34 -2.66 -6.41
CA SER A 96 19.14 -3.19 -5.31
C SER A 96 20.17 -4.21 -5.77
N THR A 97 19.79 -5.14 -6.65
CA THR A 97 20.72 -6.15 -7.17
C THR A 97 21.79 -5.51 -8.04
N PHE A 98 21.42 -4.57 -8.92
CA PHE A 98 22.37 -3.79 -9.72
C PHE A 98 23.38 -3.03 -8.83
N LEU A 99 22.89 -2.25 -7.86
CA LEU A 99 23.75 -1.52 -6.93
C LEU A 99 24.67 -2.46 -6.16
N MET A 100 24.20 -3.66 -5.79
CA MET A 100 25.04 -4.65 -5.11
C MET A 100 26.21 -5.11 -6.00
N THR A 101 26.01 -5.23 -7.31
CA THR A 101 27.11 -5.52 -8.24
C THR A 101 28.12 -4.38 -8.32
N LEU A 102 27.68 -3.12 -8.28
CA LEU A 102 28.56 -1.96 -8.29
C LEU A 102 29.43 -1.91 -7.02
N VAL A 103 28.85 -2.22 -5.85
CA VAL A 103 29.62 -2.32 -4.59
C VAL A 103 30.67 -3.43 -4.68
N ARG A 104 30.32 -4.61 -5.20
CA ARG A 104 31.28 -5.72 -5.38
C ARG A 104 32.41 -5.39 -6.34
N LYS A 105 32.14 -4.56 -7.35
CA LYS A 105 33.14 -4.04 -8.29
C LYS A 105 33.90 -2.84 -7.75
N ASN A 106 33.66 -2.43 -6.49
CA ASN A 106 34.22 -1.24 -5.86
C ASN A 106 33.97 0.06 -6.68
N LEU A 107 32.89 0.11 -7.47
CA LEU A 107 32.52 1.30 -8.25
C LEU A 107 31.74 2.33 -7.42
N ILE A 108 31.03 1.87 -6.38
CA ILE A 108 30.33 2.72 -5.43
C ILE A 108 30.62 2.25 -4.00
N SER A 109 30.54 3.17 -3.04
CA SER A 109 30.64 2.82 -1.62
C SER A 109 29.37 2.13 -1.11
N GLY A 110 29.48 1.35 -0.03
CA GLY A 110 28.30 0.76 0.62
C GLY A 110 27.33 1.81 1.17
N THR A 111 27.82 2.98 1.60
CA THR A 111 26.95 4.11 1.97
C THR A 111 26.13 4.61 0.77
N SER A 112 26.76 4.75 -0.40
CA SER A 112 26.07 5.14 -1.63
C SER A 112 25.00 4.13 -2.02
N TRP A 113 25.27 2.82 -1.84
CA TRP A 113 24.28 1.77 -2.03
C TRP A 113 23.04 1.98 -1.14
N HIS A 114 23.24 2.24 0.16
CA HIS A 114 22.14 2.47 1.09
C HIS A 114 21.28 3.68 0.71
N VAL A 115 21.90 4.77 0.26
CA VAL A 115 21.20 5.99 -0.18
C VAL A 115 20.36 5.71 -1.42
N TRP A 116 20.96 5.16 -2.47
CA TRP A 116 20.24 4.87 -3.72
C TRP A 116 19.13 3.84 -3.53
N TYR A 117 19.36 2.83 -2.70
CA TYR A 117 18.33 1.85 -2.38
C TYR A 117 17.20 2.44 -1.52
N ALA A 118 17.52 3.31 -0.55
CA ALA A 118 16.48 3.99 0.22
C ALA A 118 15.61 4.90 -0.67
N LEU A 119 16.23 5.64 -1.59
CA LEU A 119 15.51 6.50 -2.54
C LEU A 119 14.61 5.68 -3.47
N SER A 120 15.07 4.53 -3.97
CA SER A 120 14.24 3.69 -4.83
C SER A 120 13.08 3.04 -4.09
N LEU A 121 13.24 2.66 -2.82
CA LEU A 121 12.10 2.20 -2.00
C LEU A 121 11.03 3.28 -1.83
N GLY A 122 11.43 4.55 -1.84
CA GLY A 122 10.51 5.69 -1.82
C GLY A 122 9.55 5.72 -3.03
N SER A 123 9.93 5.17 -4.17
CA SER A 123 9.08 5.16 -5.37
C SER A 123 7.81 4.33 -5.20
N VAL A 124 7.80 3.35 -4.28
CA VAL A 124 6.63 2.50 -3.99
C VAL A 124 5.46 3.34 -3.47
N PHE A 125 5.73 4.47 -2.80
CA PHE A 125 4.69 5.37 -2.30
C PHE A 125 4.10 6.28 -3.38
N MET A 126 4.79 6.47 -4.51
CA MET A 126 4.36 7.41 -5.56
C MET A 126 3.10 6.94 -6.28
N ILE A 127 2.89 5.63 -6.46
CA ILE A 127 1.67 5.10 -7.07
C ILE A 127 0.42 5.46 -6.27
N PRO A 128 0.28 5.05 -4.99
CA PRO A 128 -0.94 5.32 -4.23
C PRO A 128 -1.15 6.83 -4.02
N ILE A 129 -0.08 7.62 -3.89
CA ILE A 129 -0.16 9.09 -3.85
C ILE A 129 -0.72 9.63 -5.16
N SER A 130 -0.16 9.23 -6.31
CA SER A 130 -0.61 9.71 -7.62
C SER A 130 -2.06 9.32 -7.92
N HIS A 131 -2.48 8.12 -7.49
CA HIS A 131 -3.85 7.65 -7.60
C HIS A 131 -4.79 8.49 -6.73
N SER A 132 -4.40 8.75 -5.48
CA SER A 132 -5.14 9.61 -4.55
C SER A 132 -5.30 11.02 -5.11
N ILE A 133 -4.24 11.61 -5.67
CA ILE A 133 -4.29 12.94 -6.31
C ILE A 133 -5.23 12.93 -7.52
N ARG A 134 -5.17 11.91 -8.37
CA ARG A 134 -6.06 11.81 -9.56
C ARG A 134 -7.53 11.68 -9.15
N ILE A 135 -7.83 10.96 -8.08
CA ILE A 135 -9.18 10.90 -7.51
C ILE A 135 -9.59 12.29 -7.03
N SER A 136 -8.73 12.98 -6.27
CA SER A 136 -9.01 14.32 -5.76
C SER A 136 -9.23 15.36 -6.88
N LEU A 137 -8.49 15.29 -7.99
CA LEU A 137 -8.61 16.22 -9.12
C LEU A 137 -9.82 15.95 -10.02
N LYS A 138 -10.32 14.71 -10.09
CA LYS A 138 -11.53 14.37 -10.85
C LYS A 138 -12.81 14.79 -10.12
N LEU A 139 -12.74 15.09 -8.83
CA LEU A 139 -13.89 15.55 -8.06
C LEU A 139 -14.08 17.05 -8.30
N PRO A 140 -15.28 17.50 -8.74
CA PRO A 140 -15.57 18.92 -8.82
C PRO A 140 -15.41 19.55 -7.42
N PRO A 141 -14.96 20.80 -7.32
CA PRO A 141 -14.85 21.49 -6.03
C PRO A 141 -16.23 21.44 -5.36
N PRO A 142 -16.34 20.87 -4.14
CA PRO A 142 -17.65 20.67 -3.55
C PRO A 142 -18.23 22.03 -3.19
N SER A 143 -19.44 22.32 -3.66
CA SER A 143 -20.28 23.31 -3.00
C SER A 143 -20.49 22.84 -1.54
N PHE A 144 -20.52 23.78 -0.59
CA PHE A 144 -20.49 23.50 0.86
C PHE A 144 -21.52 22.44 1.32
N LEU A 145 -22.72 22.43 0.72
CA LEU A 145 -23.77 21.43 0.99
C LEU A 145 -23.41 20.04 0.45
N HIS A 146 -22.71 19.96 -0.67
CA HIS A 146 -22.24 18.71 -1.25
C HIS A 146 -21.04 18.12 -0.48
N ALA A 147 -20.22 18.97 0.16
CA ALA A 147 -19.16 18.54 1.07
C ALA A 147 -19.73 17.92 2.36
N LEU A 148 -20.81 18.50 2.89
CA LEU A 148 -21.47 18.02 4.12
C LEU A 148 -22.18 16.68 3.91
N VAL A 149 -22.92 16.51 2.81
CA VAL A 149 -23.56 15.22 2.46
C VAL A 149 -22.51 14.16 2.07
N ARG A 150 -21.42 14.57 1.40
CA ARG A 150 -20.34 13.66 1.00
C ARG A 150 -19.34 13.36 2.13
N SER A 151 -19.38 14.09 3.25
CA SER A 151 -18.52 13.81 4.41
C SER A 151 -18.76 12.42 5.02
N HIS A 152 -19.94 11.84 4.77
CA HIS A 152 -20.30 10.48 5.16
C HIS A 152 -19.94 9.41 4.10
N GLU A 153 -19.44 9.82 2.92
CA GLU A 153 -19.11 8.96 1.78
C GLU A 153 -17.69 9.26 1.27
N THR A 154 -16.64 8.74 1.89
CA THR A 154 -15.31 8.84 1.25
C THR A 154 -14.57 7.50 1.21
N PRO A 155 -14.62 6.78 0.07
CA PRO A 155 -13.57 5.83 -0.29
C PRO A 155 -12.16 6.42 -0.11
N PHE A 156 -12.01 7.74 -0.28
CA PHE A 156 -10.75 8.46 -0.02
C PHE A 156 -10.25 8.33 1.43
N ALA A 157 -11.09 8.52 2.46
CA ALA A 157 -10.63 8.38 3.84
C ALA A 157 -10.21 6.95 4.15
N CYS A 158 -10.93 5.95 3.61
CA CYS A 158 -10.57 4.55 3.74
C CYS A 158 -9.20 4.25 3.10
N GLU A 159 -8.96 4.76 1.88
CA GLU A 159 -7.66 4.64 1.19
C GLU A 159 -6.53 5.33 1.95
N VAL A 160 -6.76 6.51 2.52
CA VAL A 160 -5.77 7.20 3.36
C VAL A 160 -5.48 6.41 4.64
N ILE A 161 -6.50 5.88 5.32
CA ILE A 161 -6.32 5.04 6.51
C ILE A 161 -5.52 3.79 6.17
N LYS A 162 -5.83 3.13 5.04
CA LYS A 162 -5.10 1.98 4.51
C LYS A 162 -3.62 2.31 4.25
N MET A 163 -3.33 3.47 3.65
CA MET A 163 -1.95 3.94 3.42
C MET A 163 -1.20 4.20 4.73
N LEU A 164 -1.87 4.74 5.75
CA LEU A 164 -1.26 5.08 7.05
C LEU A 164 -1.10 3.87 7.97
N LEU A 165 -1.87 2.80 7.77
CA LEU A 165 -1.88 1.62 8.62
C LEU A 165 -0.53 0.88 8.66
N ALA A 166 0.12 0.71 7.50
CA ALA A 166 1.42 0.03 7.41
C ALA A 166 2.56 0.82 8.10
N PRO A 167 2.75 2.15 7.85
CA PRO A 167 3.65 2.98 8.63
C PRO A 167 3.37 2.95 10.14
N LEU A 168 2.08 3.04 10.52
CA LEU A 168 1.66 3.00 11.92
C LEU A 168 2.04 1.67 12.58
N ALA A 169 1.80 0.56 11.91
CA ALA A 169 2.11 -0.76 12.47
C ALA A 169 3.61 -1.01 12.63
N VAL A 170 4.43 -0.49 11.71
CA VAL A 170 5.88 -0.56 11.90
C VAL A 170 6.30 0.34 13.05
N PHE A 171 5.74 1.55 13.17
CA PHE A 171 5.99 2.41 14.33
C PHE A 171 5.64 1.70 15.65
N LEU A 172 4.46 1.07 15.72
CA LEU A 172 4.03 0.25 16.87
C LEU A 172 5.02 -0.89 17.14
N ARG A 173 5.49 -1.61 16.11
CA ARG A 173 6.51 -2.67 16.27
C ARG A 173 7.78 -2.15 16.92
N LEU A 174 8.29 -1.01 16.47
CA LEU A 174 9.55 -0.47 16.97
C LEU A 174 9.44 0.04 18.40
N LYS A 175 8.33 0.71 18.72
CA LYS A 175 8.11 1.30 20.05
C LYS A 175 7.70 0.26 21.08
N LEU A 176 6.82 -0.65 20.71
CA LEU A 176 6.23 -1.63 21.63
C LEU A 176 6.97 -2.99 21.62
N ARG A 177 8.00 -3.16 20.77
CA ARG A 177 8.75 -4.41 20.58
C ARG A 177 7.86 -5.63 20.30
N LEU A 178 6.74 -5.41 19.59
CA LEU A 178 5.81 -6.47 19.24
C LEU A 178 6.47 -7.49 18.31
N ASP A 179 6.02 -8.74 18.43
CA ASP A 179 6.40 -9.80 17.51
C ASP A 179 6.06 -9.44 16.06
N LYS A 180 6.97 -9.76 15.13
CA LYS A 180 6.83 -9.35 13.72
C LYS A 180 5.62 -9.99 13.04
N TYR A 181 5.28 -11.23 13.39
CA TYR A 181 4.14 -11.94 12.86
C TYR A 181 2.86 -11.36 13.44
N LEU A 182 2.84 -11.05 14.73
CA LEU A 182 1.70 -10.37 15.36
C LEU A 182 1.39 -9.03 14.67
N VAL A 183 2.41 -8.20 14.44
CA VAL A 183 2.24 -6.90 13.75
C VAL A 183 1.73 -7.10 12.32
N PHE A 184 2.32 -8.05 11.60
CA PHE A 184 1.88 -8.39 10.24
C PHE A 184 0.41 -8.83 10.23
N THR A 185 0.02 -9.75 11.12
CA THR A 185 -1.35 -10.20 11.28
C THR A 185 -2.29 -9.05 11.62
N ILE A 186 -1.95 -8.18 12.57
CA ILE A 186 -2.78 -7.03 12.94
C ILE A 186 -2.98 -6.12 11.73
N VAL A 187 -1.93 -5.78 10.98
CA VAL A 187 -2.03 -4.96 9.76
C VAL A 187 -2.93 -5.61 8.74
N THR A 188 -2.68 -6.87 8.42
CA THR A 188 -3.43 -7.55 7.38
C THR A 188 -4.90 -7.70 7.77
N VAL A 189 -5.18 -8.12 8.99
CA VAL A 189 -6.56 -8.27 9.49
C VAL A 189 -7.27 -6.92 9.52
N SER A 190 -6.63 -5.87 10.01
CA SER A 190 -7.21 -4.53 10.05
C SER A 190 -7.54 -4.03 8.64
N PHE A 191 -6.65 -4.28 7.67
CA PHE A 191 -6.89 -3.93 6.27
C PHE A 191 -8.02 -4.76 5.65
N VAL A 192 -8.09 -6.05 5.96
CA VAL A 192 -9.19 -6.93 5.53
C VAL A 192 -10.52 -6.42 6.07
N ILE A 193 -10.58 -6.09 7.36
CA ILE A 193 -11.78 -5.52 7.99
C ILE A 193 -12.20 -4.22 7.28
N LEU A 194 -11.26 -3.30 7.03
CA LEU A 194 -11.54 -2.06 6.29
C LEU A 194 -12.07 -2.34 4.88
N THR A 195 -11.50 -3.32 4.18
CA THR A 195 -11.95 -3.72 2.84
C THR A 195 -13.35 -4.35 2.86
N LEU A 196 -13.65 -5.18 3.86
CA LEU A 196 -14.97 -5.78 4.02
C LEU A 196 -16.03 -4.73 4.37
N PHE A 197 -15.68 -3.78 5.22
CA PHE A 197 -16.54 -2.67 5.59
C PHE A 197 -16.89 -1.77 4.40
N GLU A 198 -15.89 -1.46 3.56
CA GLU A 198 -16.10 -0.70 2.31
C GLU A 198 -17.04 -1.42 1.34
N ARG A 199 -16.93 -2.75 1.25
CA ARG A 199 -17.84 -3.57 0.46
C ARG A 199 -19.27 -3.51 0.97
N GLU A 200 -19.48 -3.61 2.28
CA GLU A 200 -20.82 -3.54 2.87
C GLU A 200 -21.46 -2.18 2.57
N ILE A 201 -20.72 -1.08 2.74
CA ILE A 201 -21.21 0.27 2.39
C ILE A 201 -21.61 0.34 0.91
N THR A 202 -20.77 -0.20 0.02
CA THR A 202 -21.05 -0.19 -1.42
C THR A 202 -22.28 -1.02 -1.77
N SER A 203 -22.46 -2.18 -1.11
CA SER A 203 -23.63 -3.05 -1.28
C SER A 203 -24.91 -2.35 -0.81
N GLN A 204 -24.90 -1.75 0.39
CA GLN A 204 -26.03 -1.00 0.92
C GLN A 204 -26.43 0.16 0.00
N LYS A 205 -25.44 0.86 -0.57
CA LYS A 205 -25.70 1.94 -1.54
C LYS A 205 -26.39 1.43 -2.81
N ALA A 206 -25.96 0.31 -3.37
CA ALA A 206 -26.59 -0.28 -4.56
C ALA A 206 -28.04 -0.73 -4.29
N VAL A 207 -28.31 -1.29 -3.11
CA VAL A 207 -29.67 -1.66 -2.68
C VAL A 207 -30.54 -0.40 -2.52
N TYR A 208 -30.01 0.65 -1.91
CA TYR A 208 -30.74 1.91 -1.74
C TYR A 208 -31.07 2.55 -3.10
N GLU A 209 -30.12 2.61 -4.03
CA GLU A 209 -30.31 3.17 -5.37
C GLU A 209 -31.36 2.39 -6.19
N THR A 210 -31.42 1.06 -6.03
CA THR A 210 -32.42 0.23 -6.70
C THR A 210 -33.79 0.27 -6.04
N SER A 211 -33.87 0.68 -4.76
CA SER A 211 -35.13 0.83 -4.02
C SER A 211 -35.84 2.18 -4.23
N LEU A 212 -35.16 3.17 -4.81
CA LEU A 212 -35.74 4.49 -5.06
C LEU A 212 -36.81 4.43 -6.15
N PRO A 213 -37.99 5.06 -5.97
CA PRO A 213 -39.01 5.11 -7.01
C PRO A 213 -38.49 5.75 -8.29
N GLU A 214 -38.86 5.21 -9.46
CA GLU A 214 -38.45 5.75 -10.77
C GLU A 214 -38.81 7.22 -10.97
N THR A 215 -39.79 7.74 -10.23
CA THR A 215 -40.19 9.15 -10.24
C THR A 215 -39.21 10.08 -9.51
N VAL A 216 -38.44 9.56 -8.55
CA VAL A 216 -37.51 10.34 -7.72
C VAL A 216 -36.14 10.45 -8.39
N VAL A 217 -35.73 9.43 -9.16
CA VAL A 217 -34.42 9.37 -9.83
C VAL A 217 -34.18 10.54 -10.80
N PRO A 218 -35.13 10.95 -11.67
CA PRO A 218 -34.96 12.11 -12.55
C PRO A 218 -34.87 13.42 -11.78
N TRP A 219 -35.60 13.56 -10.66
CA TRP A 219 -35.58 14.77 -9.86
C TRP A 219 -34.22 14.96 -9.18
N ILE A 220 -33.66 13.90 -8.59
CA ILE A 220 -32.30 13.92 -8.04
C ILE A 220 -31.28 14.19 -9.15
N ARG A 221 -31.41 13.55 -10.32
CA ARG A 221 -30.49 13.74 -11.44
C ARG A 221 -30.54 15.18 -11.98
N ASN A 222 -31.73 15.79 -12.06
CA ASN A 222 -31.91 17.18 -12.50
C ASN A 222 -31.46 18.19 -11.44
N ALA A 223 -31.67 17.92 -10.15
CA ALA A 223 -31.17 18.77 -9.07
C ALA A 223 -29.63 18.77 -9.02
N VAL A 224 -29.00 17.61 -9.23
CA VAL A 224 -27.53 17.48 -9.27
C VAL A 224 -26.95 18.02 -10.59
N GLY A 225 -27.60 17.76 -11.74
CA GLY A 225 -27.15 18.21 -13.06
C GLY A 225 -27.37 19.69 -13.32
N GLY A 226 -28.47 20.28 -12.82
CA GLY A 226 -28.77 21.71 -12.96
C GLY A 226 -27.79 22.61 -12.22
N SER A 227 -27.24 22.14 -11.09
CA SER A 227 -26.20 22.87 -10.36
C SER A 227 -24.86 22.92 -11.10
N LEU A 228 -24.61 22.02 -12.06
CA LEU A 228 -23.40 22.00 -12.89
C LEU A 228 -23.50 22.94 -14.09
N ALA A 229 -24.69 23.08 -14.69
CA ALA A 229 -24.94 23.99 -15.81
C ALA A 229 -24.87 25.47 -15.41
N LEU A 230 -25.24 25.80 -14.17
CA LEU A 230 -25.18 27.16 -13.62
C LEU A 230 -23.77 27.60 -13.22
N MET A 231 -22.80 26.69 -13.08
CA MET A 231 -21.40 27.03 -12.77
C MET A 231 -20.50 27.11 -14.01
N SER A 232 -21.02 26.76 -15.20
CA SER A 232 -20.33 26.92 -16.49
C SER A 232 -20.69 28.20 -17.24
N MET A 233 -21.50 29.07 -16.63
CA MET A 233 -21.79 30.44 -17.07
C MET A 233 -21.07 31.44 -16.18
#